data_AF-A0A2K3NXP0-F1
#
_entry.id   AF-A0A2K3NXP0-F1
#
_cell.length_a   1.000
_cell.length_b   1.000
_cell.length_c   1.000
_cell.angle_alpha   90.00
_cell.angle_beta   90.00
_cell.angle_gamma   90.00
#
_symmetry.space_group_name_H-M   'P 1'
#
loop_
_entity.id
_entity.type
_entity.pdbx_description
1 polymer ?
#
loop_
_entity_poly.entity_id
_entity_poly.type
_entity_poly.pdbx_seq_one_letter_code
_entity_poly.pdbx_strand_id
1 'polypeptide(L)'
;MHSLSPCITSITTLNLKSLYNNNRNLLISSPSSSIHHRLKPISAVLNSSSNRKQQPQNPQKKLYQPFRPPPTPLPPKFDNLDIPARIDILANRLGVWHEYAPLITSLIREGFSSPSIEETTGISGVEQNRIIVATQVRDTLVQANTDEETLSFFDNGGAEVLYEIRLLSTSQRAAAARFLVENRCDGKGAQDLARAIKDFPSRRGEKNWESFDYTLPGDCLSYMYYRQSKEHKNPSDQRDSALELALSVAESEKAKKIVFEELNGKAEADEEEVEVVALKVPVPVVRLQIGEVAEATSVVVLPVVKAEEGVKVIFEAPTEIRNEGEFGIVVAEKGWEKWVVLPGWEPVVSVGKGGVVVSFLDARVLPWKANRWYKEEPVLVVADRNKRVVENDDGFYLVVDEGNEVGLKVQRGLILKESGVSECLGNVVLVVRPPSENNDDQLGEEDWD
;
A
#
# COMPACT_ATOMS: atom_id res chain seq x y z
N MET A 1 -22.70 -67.07 -20.50
CA MET A 1 -21.51 -67.94 -20.64
C MET A 1 -20.27 -67.06 -20.59
N HIS A 2 -19.35 -67.37 -19.66
CA HIS A 2 -17.96 -66.88 -19.49
C HIS A 2 -17.76 -65.37 -19.25
N SER A 3 -17.44 -64.89 -18.03
CA SER A 3 -16.23 -65.11 -17.19
C SER A 3 -15.10 -64.14 -17.54
N LEU A 4 -14.78 -63.20 -16.64
CA LEU A 4 -13.52 -63.12 -15.87
C LEU A 4 -13.37 -61.75 -15.20
N SER A 5 -13.04 -61.79 -13.90
CA SER A 5 -12.57 -60.68 -13.06
C SER A 5 -11.25 -60.06 -13.56
N PRO A 6 -10.76 -58.96 -12.93
CA PRO A 6 -9.81 -59.18 -11.82
C PRO A 6 -9.90 -58.22 -10.62
N CYS A 7 -9.07 -58.60 -9.64
CA CYS A 7 -8.88 -58.20 -8.25
C CYS A 7 -8.60 -56.73 -7.90
N ILE A 8 -9.12 -56.37 -6.73
CA ILE A 8 -8.53 -55.70 -5.54
C ILE A 8 -6.99 -55.49 -5.56
N THR A 9 -6.54 -54.23 -5.41
CA THR A 9 -5.74 -53.70 -4.26
C THR A 9 -5.15 -52.34 -4.60
N SER A 10 -5.34 -51.35 -3.72
CA SER A 10 -4.28 -50.47 -3.15
C SER A 10 -4.81 -49.07 -2.88
N ILE A 11 -5.14 -48.84 -1.60
CA ILE A 11 -5.26 -47.54 -0.96
C ILE A 11 -3.93 -46.81 -1.17
N THR A 12 -3.96 -45.70 -1.90
CA THR A 12 -2.82 -44.80 -2.01
C THR A 12 -3.18 -43.49 -1.33
N THR A 13 -2.67 -43.36 -0.11
CA THR A 13 -2.49 -42.12 0.63
C THR A 13 -1.82 -41.06 -0.24
N LEU A 14 -2.51 -39.97 -0.57
CA LEU A 14 -1.88 -38.79 -1.13
C LEU A 14 -1.34 -37.93 0.00
N ASN A 15 -0.05 -38.12 0.20
CA ASN A 15 0.86 -37.40 1.06
C ASN A 15 0.97 -35.95 0.54
N LEU A 16 0.55 -34.96 1.33
CA LEU A 16 0.84 -33.55 1.08
C LEU A 16 2.36 -33.34 1.16
N LYS A 17 3.02 -33.28 0.01
CA LYS A 17 4.38 -32.76 -0.10
C LYS A 17 4.34 -31.36 -0.72
N SER A 18 4.43 -30.37 0.17
CA SER A 18 5.36 -29.25 0.10
C SER A 18 5.85 -28.86 -1.31
N LEU A 19 5.22 -27.85 -1.90
CA LEU A 19 5.81 -27.02 -2.95
C LEU A 19 5.81 -25.58 -2.47
N TYR A 20 6.82 -25.19 -1.69
CA TYR A 20 7.32 -23.82 -1.64
C TYR A 20 8.75 -23.84 -1.11
N ASN A 21 9.72 -23.80 -2.03
CA ASN A 21 11.06 -23.39 -1.69
C ASN A 21 11.67 -22.69 -2.91
N ASN A 22 11.75 -21.37 -2.85
CA ASN A 22 12.74 -20.53 -3.54
C ASN A 22 12.66 -19.12 -2.95
N ASN A 23 13.20 -18.96 -1.74
CA ASN A 23 13.68 -17.67 -1.27
C ASN A 23 15.21 -17.76 -1.17
N ARG A 24 15.90 -17.22 -2.18
CA ARG A 24 17.31 -16.88 -2.07
C ARG A 24 17.45 -15.36 -2.10
N ASN A 25 17.95 -14.88 -0.97
CA ASN A 25 18.61 -13.62 -0.72
C ASN A 25 19.30 -13.02 -1.95
N LEU A 26 18.95 -11.78 -2.28
CA LEU A 26 19.88 -10.80 -2.83
C LEU A 26 19.74 -9.50 -2.03
N LEU A 27 20.79 -9.23 -1.26
CA LEU A 27 21.08 -7.95 -0.62
C LEU A 27 21.59 -7.02 -1.71
N ILE A 28 20.87 -5.94 -2.02
CA ILE A 28 21.45 -4.75 -2.64
C ILE A 28 20.93 -3.51 -1.92
N SER A 29 21.90 -2.71 -1.52
CA SER A 29 21.89 -1.50 -0.71
C SER A 29 21.18 -0.32 -1.36
N SER A 30 20.33 0.36 -0.60
CA SER A 30 19.81 1.71 -0.92
C SER A 30 20.78 2.79 -0.43
N PRO A 31 21.04 3.88 -1.20
CA PRO A 31 21.79 5.02 -0.69
C PRO A 31 20.86 5.93 0.12
N SER A 32 21.10 6.03 1.43
CA SER A 32 20.42 7.01 2.30
C SER A 32 21.13 8.36 2.20
N SER A 33 20.43 9.39 1.74
CA SER A 33 20.84 10.78 1.87
C SER A 33 20.73 11.23 3.34
N SER A 34 21.87 11.66 3.87
CA SER A 34 22.09 12.05 5.26
C SER A 34 21.37 13.36 5.64
N ILE A 35 20.41 13.28 6.57
CA ILE A 35 19.98 14.43 7.35
C ILE A 35 20.55 14.29 8.76
N HIS A 36 21.55 15.11 9.06
CA HIS A 36 22.23 15.14 10.36
C HIS A 36 21.37 15.83 11.42
N HIS A 37 20.78 15.05 12.33
CA HIS A 37 20.41 15.54 13.66
C HIS A 37 21.26 14.86 14.74
N ARG A 38 21.96 15.69 15.50
CA ARG A 38 22.98 15.36 16.51
C ARG A 38 22.43 14.47 17.63
N LEU A 39 22.92 13.24 17.74
CA LEU A 39 22.87 12.46 18.98
C LEU A 39 24.16 12.70 19.77
N LYS A 40 24.03 13.20 21.00
CA LYS A 40 25.17 13.34 21.93
C LYS A 40 25.45 11.99 22.61
N PRO A 41 26.74 11.65 22.84
CA PRO A 41 27.13 10.36 23.40
C PRO A 41 26.86 10.24 24.90
N ILE A 42 26.55 9.01 25.30
CA ILE A 42 26.47 8.54 26.68
C ILE A 42 27.84 8.75 27.34
N SER A 43 27.87 9.45 28.47
CA SER A 43 29.04 9.58 29.32
C SER A 43 28.74 8.91 30.67
N ALA A 44 29.49 7.85 30.99
CA ALA A 44 29.51 7.23 32.30
C ALA A 44 30.47 8.01 33.22
N VAL A 45 30.01 8.34 34.43
CA VAL A 45 30.89 8.82 35.51
C VAL A 45 30.49 8.11 36.80
N LEU A 46 31.41 7.29 37.32
CA LEU A 46 31.40 6.82 38.71
C LEU A 46 31.97 7.93 39.58
N ASN A 47 31.24 8.35 40.62
CA ASN A 47 31.83 9.03 41.76
C ASN A 47 31.12 8.61 43.05
N SER A 48 31.93 8.03 43.93
CA SER A 48 31.64 7.67 45.31
C SER A 48 31.65 8.90 46.23
N SER A 49 31.19 8.68 47.47
CA SER A 49 31.32 9.50 48.69
C SER A 49 30.14 10.40 49.14
N SER A 50 29.38 9.80 50.08
CA SER A 50 28.95 10.26 51.42
C SER A 50 28.67 11.74 51.76
N ASN A 51 27.52 11.91 52.46
CA ASN A 51 27.09 13.00 53.38
C ASN A 51 26.76 14.35 52.71
N ARG A 52 25.54 14.92 52.75
CA ARG A 52 24.69 15.25 53.93
C ARG A 52 23.44 16.04 53.47
N LYS A 53 22.36 15.93 54.25
CA LYS A 53 21.22 16.87 54.49
C LYS A 53 20.01 16.93 53.51
N GLN A 54 19.02 16.09 53.85
CA GLN A 54 17.56 16.30 54.03
C GLN A 54 16.83 17.49 53.34
N GLN A 55 15.86 17.16 52.46
CA GLN A 55 14.42 17.54 52.45
C GLN A 55 13.79 17.32 51.05
N PRO A 56 12.45 17.32 50.90
CA PRO A 56 11.45 16.30 51.23
C PRO A 56 11.20 15.30 50.07
N GLN A 57 10.60 14.14 50.38
CA GLN A 57 10.39 13.01 49.46
C GLN A 57 9.48 13.38 48.26
N ASN A 58 10.07 13.42 47.07
CA ASN A 58 9.35 13.32 45.80
C ASN A 58 8.76 11.91 45.63
N PRO A 59 7.59 11.76 44.97
CA PRO A 59 6.99 10.45 44.72
C PRO A 59 7.98 9.58 43.95
N GLN A 60 8.15 8.37 44.49
CA GLN A 60 9.07 7.34 44.04
C GLN A 60 9.27 7.33 42.52
N LYS A 61 10.54 7.36 42.09
CA LYS A 61 10.95 6.83 40.78
C LYS A 61 10.32 5.44 40.67
N LYS A 62 9.22 5.32 39.93
CA LYS A 62 8.62 4.02 39.62
C LYS A 62 9.69 3.27 38.85
N LEU A 63 10.39 2.36 39.53
CA LEU A 63 11.09 1.27 38.85
C LEU A 63 10.12 0.71 37.82
N TYR A 64 10.61 0.39 36.62
CA TYR A 64 9.82 -0.33 35.63
C TYR A 64 9.17 -1.53 36.32
N GLN A 65 7.86 -1.45 36.53
CA GLN A 65 7.09 -2.58 36.99
C GLN A 65 6.79 -3.38 35.73
N PRO A 66 7.30 -4.63 35.61
CA PRO A 66 6.87 -5.50 34.53
C PRO A 66 5.35 -5.58 34.56
N PHE A 67 4.73 -5.55 33.38
CA PHE A 67 3.28 -5.58 33.23
C PHE A 67 2.68 -6.70 34.08
N ARG A 68 1.79 -6.33 35.02
CA ARG A 68 1.02 -7.28 35.81
C ARG A 68 -0.39 -7.35 35.24
N PRO A 69 -0.83 -8.51 34.73
CA PRO A 69 -2.18 -8.66 34.23
C PRO A 69 -3.21 -8.42 35.35
N PRO A 70 -4.42 -7.93 35.03
CA PRO A 70 -5.49 -7.74 36.00
C PRO A 70 -5.84 -9.07 36.69
N PRO A 71 -6.32 -9.04 37.95
CA PRO A 71 -6.62 -10.26 38.68
C PRO A 71 -7.81 -11.00 38.04
N THR A 72 -7.54 -12.19 37.50
CA THR A 72 -8.56 -13.19 37.18
C THR A 72 -8.76 -14.10 38.40
N PRO A 73 -10.01 -14.42 38.78
CA PRO A 73 -10.25 -15.37 39.86
C PRO A 73 -9.68 -16.74 39.45
N LEU A 74 -8.93 -17.36 40.36
CA LEU A 74 -8.47 -18.73 40.16
C LEU A 74 -9.66 -19.69 40.33
N PRO A 75 -9.68 -20.82 39.61
CA PRO A 75 -10.62 -21.90 39.91
C PRO A 75 -10.54 -22.26 41.40
N PRO A 76 -11.67 -22.48 42.11
CA PRO A 76 -11.68 -22.74 43.56
C PRO A 76 -10.76 -23.88 44.00
N LYS A 77 -10.55 -24.86 43.12
CA LYS A 77 -9.63 -25.99 43.33
C LYS A 77 -8.15 -25.60 43.43
N PHE A 78 -7.77 -24.41 42.95
CA PHE A 78 -6.39 -23.95 42.91
C PHE A 78 -6.10 -22.72 43.78
N ASP A 79 -7.13 -22.13 44.40
CA ASP A 79 -7.02 -20.86 45.12
C ASP A 79 -6.07 -20.94 46.33
N ASN A 80 -6.07 -22.08 47.04
CA ASN A 80 -5.29 -22.32 48.25
C ASN A 80 -3.92 -23.00 48.00
N LEU A 81 -3.49 -23.16 46.75
CA LEU A 81 -2.22 -23.81 46.43
C LEU A 81 -1.04 -22.87 46.60
N ASP A 82 0.06 -23.38 47.16
CA ASP A 82 1.34 -22.69 47.24
C ASP A 82 2.07 -22.68 45.88
N ILE A 83 3.10 -21.85 45.76
CA ILE A 83 3.83 -21.65 44.49
C ILE A 83 4.39 -22.96 43.93
N PRO A 84 5.06 -23.83 44.72
CA PRO A 84 5.55 -25.12 44.23
C PRO A 84 4.44 -26.02 43.68
N ALA A 85 3.28 -26.13 44.36
CA ALA A 85 2.18 -26.96 43.87
C ALA A 85 1.58 -26.44 42.56
N ARG A 86 1.49 -25.12 42.38
CA ARG A 86 1.03 -24.52 41.11
C ARG A 86 1.99 -24.81 39.95
N ILE A 87 3.29 -24.74 40.21
CA ILE A 87 4.33 -25.09 39.24
C ILE A 87 4.25 -26.58 38.88
N ASP A 88 4.06 -27.46 39.87
CA ASP A 88 3.95 -28.91 39.64
C ASP A 88 2.73 -29.28 38.78
N ILE A 89 1.59 -28.62 38.98
CA ILE A 89 0.40 -28.76 38.13
C ILE A 89 0.70 -28.37 36.69
N LEU A 90 1.41 -27.26 36.47
CA LEU A 90 1.76 -26.78 35.12
C LEU A 90 2.79 -27.71 34.45
N ALA A 91 3.82 -28.12 35.18
CA ALA A 91 4.88 -28.98 34.68
C ALA A 91 4.36 -30.35 34.22
N ASN A 92 3.41 -30.92 34.98
CA ASN A 92 2.80 -32.21 34.68
C ASN A 92 1.49 -32.09 33.88
N ARG A 93 1.05 -30.87 33.53
CA ARG A 93 -0.20 -30.58 32.79
C ARG A 93 -1.42 -31.25 33.44
N LEU A 94 -1.54 -31.14 34.76
CA LEU A 94 -2.59 -31.80 35.54
C LEU A 94 -3.93 -31.07 35.41
N GLY A 95 -4.79 -31.57 34.53
CA GLY A 95 -6.15 -31.06 34.28
C GLY A 95 -6.34 -30.56 32.85
N VAL A 96 -7.49 -29.95 32.58
CA VAL A 96 -7.78 -29.40 31.25
C VAL A 96 -7.03 -28.07 31.07
N TRP A 97 -6.60 -27.76 29.85
CA TRP A 97 -5.76 -26.59 29.57
C TRP A 97 -6.33 -25.27 30.06
N HIS A 98 -7.64 -25.08 29.96
CA HIS A 98 -8.32 -23.86 30.40
C HIS A 98 -8.44 -23.78 31.94
N GLU A 99 -8.25 -24.89 32.66
CA GLU A 99 -8.29 -24.91 34.12
C GLU A 99 -6.95 -24.51 34.73
N TYR A 100 -5.84 -24.99 34.17
CA TYR A 100 -4.50 -24.64 34.67
C TYR A 100 -3.95 -23.34 34.08
N ALA A 101 -4.44 -22.86 32.92
CA ALA A 101 -3.98 -21.61 32.31
C ALA A 101 -4.05 -20.37 33.24
N PRO A 102 -5.07 -20.18 34.09
CA PRO A 102 -5.10 -19.11 35.10
C PRO A 102 -3.89 -19.13 36.06
N LEU A 103 -3.27 -20.28 36.31
CA LEU A 103 -2.08 -20.38 37.17
C LEU A 103 -0.89 -19.63 36.58
N ILE A 104 -0.75 -19.61 35.25
CA ILE A 104 0.33 -18.88 34.57
C ILE A 104 0.18 -17.37 34.82
N THR A 105 -1.05 -16.86 34.70
CA THR A 105 -1.35 -15.45 35.01
C THR A 105 -1.09 -15.13 36.49
N SER A 106 -1.39 -16.07 37.39
CA SER A 106 -1.10 -15.94 38.83
C SER A 106 0.41 -15.87 39.11
N LEU A 107 1.20 -16.78 38.53
CA LEU A 107 2.66 -16.79 38.68
C LEU A 107 3.31 -15.51 38.14
N ILE A 108 2.83 -14.99 37.00
CA ILE A 108 3.30 -13.71 36.45
C ILE A 108 3.04 -12.57 37.44
N ARG A 109 1.86 -12.55 38.08
CA ARG A 109 1.53 -11.57 39.11
C ARG A 109 2.41 -11.70 40.36
N GLU A 110 2.88 -12.90 40.68
CA GLU A 110 3.80 -13.18 41.78
C GLU A 110 5.26 -12.85 41.44
N GLY A 111 5.56 -12.52 40.18
CA GLY A 111 6.87 -12.01 39.73
C GLY A 111 7.64 -12.98 38.83
N PHE A 112 7.04 -14.11 38.44
CA PHE A 112 7.66 -15.00 37.47
C PHE A 112 7.61 -14.39 36.06
N SER A 113 8.71 -14.54 35.31
CA SER A 113 8.74 -14.17 33.89
C SER A 113 8.33 -15.36 33.03
N SER A 114 7.83 -15.12 31.80
CA SER A 114 7.50 -16.22 30.87
C SER A 114 8.67 -17.20 30.64
N PRO A 115 9.93 -16.74 30.44
CA PRO A 115 11.09 -17.64 30.40
C PRO A 115 11.28 -18.47 31.66
N SER A 116 11.10 -17.89 32.86
CA SER A 116 11.24 -18.62 34.13
C SER A 116 10.16 -19.70 34.30
N ILE A 117 8.94 -19.43 33.83
CA ILE A 117 7.85 -20.42 33.81
C ILE A 117 8.18 -21.53 32.82
N GLU A 118 8.69 -21.19 31.63
CA GLU A 118 9.12 -22.17 30.62
C GLU A 118 10.24 -23.08 31.14
N GLU A 119 11.25 -22.51 31.81
CA GLU A 119 12.35 -23.28 32.42
C GLU A 119 11.86 -24.28 33.47
N THR A 120 10.83 -23.92 34.24
CA THR A 120 10.36 -24.75 35.36
C THR A 120 9.25 -25.73 34.96
N THR A 121 8.47 -25.42 33.92
CA THR A 121 7.27 -26.19 33.52
C THR A 121 7.36 -26.81 32.12
N GLY A 122 8.30 -26.37 31.29
CA GLY A 122 8.40 -26.77 29.88
C GLY A 122 7.34 -26.17 28.96
N ILE A 123 6.45 -25.30 29.46
CA ILE A 123 5.44 -24.61 28.64
C ILE A 123 6.07 -23.39 28.00
N SER A 124 6.22 -23.41 26.67
CA SER A 124 6.87 -22.30 25.95
C SER A 124 6.15 -20.97 26.12
N GLY A 125 6.86 -19.84 26.05
CA GLY A 125 6.23 -18.52 26.12
C GLY A 125 5.10 -18.30 25.08
N VAL A 126 5.23 -18.90 23.89
CA VAL A 126 4.20 -18.88 22.84
C VAL A 126 2.97 -19.68 23.26
N GLU A 127 3.18 -20.87 23.81
CA GLU A 127 2.11 -21.73 24.32
C GLU A 127 1.39 -21.08 25.51
N GLN A 128 2.14 -20.48 26.45
CA GLN A 128 1.59 -19.72 27.58
C GLN A 128 0.61 -18.65 27.10
N ASN A 129 1.03 -17.79 26.16
CA ASN A 129 0.15 -16.76 25.60
C ASN A 129 -1.08 -17.36 24.90
N ARG A 130 -0.90 -18.45 24.16
CA ARG A 130 -1.99 -19.14 23.46
C ARG A 130 -3.06 -19.63 24.43
N ILE A 131 -2.69 -20.42 25.43
CA ILE A 131 -3.65 -21.01 26.37
C ILE A 131 -4.30 -19.95 27.27
N ILE A 132 -3.57 -18.88 27.66
CA ILE A 132 -4.17 -17.76 28.40
C ILE A 132 -5.28 -17.09 27.59
N VAL A 133 -4.98 -16.69 26.35
CA VAL A 133 -5.95 -16.00 25.50
C VAL A 133 -7.09 -16.92 25.08
N ALA A 134 -6.80 -18.18 24.76
CA ALA A 134 -7.83 -19.17 24.45
C ALA A 134 -8.77 -19.41 25.65
N THR A 135 -8.25 -19.36 26.89
CA THR A 135 -9.07 -19.48 28.11
C THR A 135 -10.03 -18.31 28.20
N GLN A 136 -9.56 -17.09 27.95
CA GLN A 136 -10.42 -15.90 27.91
C GLN A 136 -11.50 -16.00 26.82
N VAL A 137 -11.16 -16.54 25.65
CA VAL A 137 -12.14 -16.82 24.59
C VAL A 137 -13.17 -17.83 25.08
N ARG A 138 -12.74 -18.95 25.68
CA ARG A 138 -13.64 -19.97 26.26
C ARG A 138 -14.55 -19.37 27.33
N ASP A 139 -14.04 -18.52 28.20
CA ASP A 139 -14.84 -17.83 29.23
C ASP A 139 -15.93 -16.96 28.58
N THR A 140 -15.62 -16.28 27.47
CA THR A 140 -16.66 -15.53 26.72
C THR A 140 -17.70 -16.43 26.05
N LEU A 141 -17.34 -17.68 25.69
CA LEU A 141 -18.31 -18.66 25.19
C LEU A 141 -19.24 -19.13 26.32
N VAL A 142 -18.71 -19.37 27.51
CA VAL A 142 -19.50 -19.71 28.71
C VAL A 142 -20.46 -18.56 29.04
N GLN A 143 -19.98 -17.31 29.02
CA GLN A 143 -20.82 -16.12 29.25
C GLN A 143 -21.91 -15.94 28.19
N ALA A 144 -21.66 -16.40 26.95
CA ALA A 144 -22.63 -16.36 25.85
C ALA A 144 -23.65 -17.51 25.88
N ASN A 145 -23.59 -18.40 26.89
CA ASN A 145 -24.39 -19.62 26.99
C ASN A 145 -24.26 -20.52 25.73
N THR A 146 -23.03 -20.68 25.22
CA THR A 146 -22.73 -21.69 24.20
C THR A 146 -23.01 -23.09 24.76
N ASP A 147 -23.46 -24.00 23.90
CA ASP A 147 -23.80 -25.38 24.25
C ASP A 147 -22.59 -26.16 24.81
N GLU A 148 -22.88 -27.04 25.77
CA GLU A 148 -21.86 -27.82 26.49
C GLU A 148 -21.10 -28.76 25.56
N GLU A 149 -21.76 -29.26 24.50
CA GLU A 149 -21.11 -30.11 23.48
C GLU A 149 -20.00 -29.34 22.76
N THR A 150 -20.28 -28.13 22.27
CA THR A 150 -19.28 -27.24 21.67
C THR A 150 -18.16 -26.89 22.66
N LEU A 151 -18.47 -26.62 23.92
CA LEU A 151 -17.45 -26.30 24.93
C LEU A 151 -16.52 -27.50 25.19
N SER A 152 -17.10 -28.68 25.40
CA SER A 152 -16.36 -29.92 25.69
C SER A 152 -15.47 -30.39 24.53
N PHE A 153 -15.84 -30.04 23.29
CA PHE A 153 -15.01 -30.32 22.11
C PHE A 153 -13.61 -29.69 22.24
N PHE A 154 -13.53 -28.47 22.78
CA PHE A 154 -12.26 -27.76 22.90
C PHE A 154 -11.41 -28.20 24.10
N ASP A 155 -11.94 -29.03 25.00
CA ASP A 155 -11.21 -29.47 26.20
C ASP A 155 -10.00 -30.34 25.81
N ASN A 156 -10.09 -31.10 24.72
CA ASN A 156 -9.03 -31.98 24.22
C ASN A 156 -8.28 -31.37 23.02
N GLY A 157 -7.48 -30.33 23.27
CA GLY A 157 -6.65 -29.71 22.22
C GLY A 157 -7.39 -28.70 21.34
N GLY A 158 -8.14 -27.79 21.97
CA GLY A 158 -8.86 -26.71 21.29
C GLY A 158 -8.26 -25.32 21.45
N ALA A 159 -7.16 -25.18 22.18
CA ALA A 159 -6.61 -23.88 22.54
C ALA A 159 -6.12 -23.08 21.31
N GLU A 160 -5.50 -23.76 20.35
CA GLU A 160 -5.06 -23.19 19.07
C GLU A 160 -6.22 -22.72 18.20
N VAL A 161 -7.34 -23.43 18.20
CA VAL A 161 -8.54 -23.07 17.44
C VAL A 161 -9.20 -21.84 18.06
N LEU A 162 -9.41 -21.87 19.38
CA LEU A 162 -10.02 -20.74 20.11
C LEU A 162 -9.13 -19.49 20.09
N TYR A 163 -7.81 -19.65 20.04
CA TYR A 163 -6.87 -18.53 19.95
C TYR A 163 -7.06 -17.71 18.66
N GLU A 164 -7.41 -18.35 17.53
CA GLU A 164 -7.54 -17.66 16.25
C GLU A 164 -8.78 -16.77 16.18
N ILE A 165 -9.86 -17.13 16.87
CA ILE A 165 -11.09 -16.33 16.93
C ILE A 165 -11.06 -15.21 18.00
N ARG A 166 -9.90 -14.96 18.65
CA ARG A 166 -9.76 -13.96 19.73
C ARG A 166 -10.15 -12.54 19.36
N LEU A 167 -10.05 -12.16 18.08
CA LEU A 167 -10.37 -10.80 17.63
C LEU A 167 -11.87 -10.57 17.43
N LEU A 168 -12.67 -11.64 17.39
CA LEU A 168 -14.12 -11.57 17.21
C LEU A 168 -14.81 -11.07 18.49
N SER A 169 -16.02 -10.51 18.34
CA SER A 169 -16.88 -10.16 19.48
C SER A 169 -17.48 -11.40 20.15
N THR A 170 -18.04 -11.28 21.36
CA THR A 170 -18.60 -12.40 22.11
C THR A 170 -19.66 -13.20 21.33
N SER A 171 -20.60 -12.52 20.66
CA SER A 171 -21.62 -13.20 19.85
C SER A 171 -21.03 -13.91 18.64
N GLN A 172 -20.06 -13.29 17.97
CA GLN A 172 -19.34 -13.87 16.84
C GLN A 172 -18.48 -15.07 17.24
N ARG A 173 -17.84 -15.02 18.42
CA ARG A 173 -17.09 -16.17 18.97
C ARG A 173 -18.00 -17.36 19.19
N ALA A 174 -19.19 -17.16 19.74
CA ALA A 174 -20.16 -18.23 19.96
C ALA A 174 -20.62 -18.87 18.64
N ALA A 175 -20.97 -18.06 17.64
CA ALA A 175 -21.34 -18.56 16.32
C ALA A 175 -20.17 -19.28 15.62
N ALA A 176 -18.99 -18.66 15.61
CA ALA A 176 -17.79 -19.25 15.01
C ALA A 176 -17.38 -20.56 15.70
N ALA A 177 -17.44 -20.63 17.03
CA ALA A 177 -17.12 -21.85 17.77
C ALA A 177 -18.00 -23.04 17.34
N ARG A 178 -19.32 -22.84 17.23
CA ARG A 178 -20.24 -23.89 16.73
C ARG A 178 -19.87 -24.33 15.32
N PHE A 179 -19.68 -23.37 14.41
CA PHE A 179 -19.29 -23.66 13.04
C PHE A 179 -17.98 -24.46 12.96
N LEU A 180 -16.97 -24.12 13.78
CA LEU A 180 -15.68 -24.81 13.80
C LEU A 180 -15.80 -26.24 14.30
N VAL A 181 -16.67 -26.50 15.28
CA VAL A 181 -16.95 -27.86 15.80
C VAL A 181 -17.69 -28.69 14.75
N GLU A 182 -18.76 -28.15 14.17
CA GLU A 182 -19.57 -28.82 13.15
C GLU A 182 -18.73 -29.22 11.93
N ASN A 183 -17.83 -28.34 11.49
CA ASN A 183 -16.97 -28.55 10.31
C ASN A 183 -15.59 -29.14 10.65
N ARG A 184 -15.33 -29.44 11.93
CA ARG A 184 -14.05 -29.99 12.44
C ARG A 184 -12.82 -29.23 11.92
N CYS A 185 -12.89 -27.90 11.96
CA CYS A 185 -11.82 -27.05 11.46
C CYS A 185 -10.58 -27.11 12.35
N ASP A 186 -9.41 -27.05 11.73
CA ASP A 186 -8.14 -26.90 12.42
C ASP A 186 -7.83 -25.42 12.72
N GLY A 187 -6.66 -25.14 13.30
CA GLY A 187 -6.22 -23.78 13.57
C GLY A 187 -6.16 -22.90 12.32
N LYS A 188 -5.84 -23.47 11.14
CA LYS A 188 -5.80 -22.70 9.89
C LYS A 188 -7.21 -22.34 9.43
N GLY A 189 -8.14 -23.28 9.43
CA GLY A 189 -9.55 -23.01 9.14
C GLY A 189 -10.16 -21.99 10.09
N ALA A 190 -9.82 -22.05 11.38
CA ALA A 190 -10.25 -21.07 12.38
C ALA A 190 -9.72 -19.66 12.11
N GLN A 191 -8.46 -19.54 11.67
CA GLN A 191 -7.87 -18.28 11.27
C GLN A 191 -8.57 -17.69 10.05
N ASP A 192 -8.83 -18.50 9.03
CA ASP A 192 -9.48 -18.06 7.79
C ASP A 192 -10.94 -17.65 8.05
N LEU A 193 -11.66 -18.39 8.90
CA LEU A 193 -13.00 -18.03 9.36
C LEU A 193 -12.99 -16.69 10.12
N ALA A 194 -12.09 -16.52 11.09
CA ALA A 194 -11.99 -15.28 11.86
C ALA A 194 -11.67 -14.08 10.95
N ARG A 195 -10.79 -14.27 9.97
CA ARG A 195 -10.46 -13.26 8.97
C ARG A 195 -11.68 -12.92 8.11
N ALA A 196 -12.40 -13.93 7.63
CA ALA A 196 -13.59 -13.74 6.79
C ALA A 196 -14.69 -12.95 7.52
N ILE A 197 -15.00 -13.31 8.77
CA ILE A 197 -15.99 -12.59 9.61
C ILE A 197 -15.57 -11.13 9.84
N LYS A 198 -14.28 -10.85 10.02
CA LYS A 198 -13.78 -9.48 10.23
C LYS A 198 -13.78 -8.65 8.95
N ASP A 199 -13.43 -9.27 7.83
CA ASP A 199 -13.36 -8.58 6.53
C ASP A 199 -14.76 -8.28 5.97
N PHE A 200 -15.75 -9.16 6.21
CA PHE A 200 -17.08 -9.12 5.60
C PHE A 200 -17.77 -7.74 5.63
N PRO A 201 -17.85 -6.99 6.76
CA PRO A 201 -18.52 -5.69 6.78
C PRO A 201 -17.86 -4.62 5.89
N SER A 202 -16.54 -4.72 5.70
CA SER A 202 -15.78 -3.77 4.87
C SER A 202 -16.03 -3.93 3.37
N ARG A 203 -16.67 -5.05 2.97
CA ARG A 203 -16.96 -5.42 1.58
C ARG A 203 -18.36 -5.01 1.13
N ARG A 204 -19.07 -4.23 1.95
CA ARG A 204 -20.40 -3.74 1.61
C ARG A 204 -20.37 -2.97 0.29
N GLY A 205 -21.29 -3.32 -0.61
CA GLY A 205 -21.40 -2.73 -1.95
C GLY A 205 -20.67 -3.49 -3.04
N GLU A 206 -19.89 -4.53 -2.69
CA GLU A 206 -19.35 -5.47 -3.67
C GLU A 206 -20.45 -6.38 -4.25
N LYS A 207 -20.19 -6.94 -5.43
CA LYS A 207 -21.17 -7.79 -6.14
C LYS A 207 -21.60 -8.97 -5.28
N ASN A 208 -22.91 -9.22 -5.27
CA ASN A 208 -23.57 -10.33 -4.56
C ASN A 208 -23.34 -10.37 -3.04
N TRP A 209 -22.76 -9.32 -2.43
CA TRP A 209 -22.52 -9.23 -0.98
C TRP A 209 -23.80 -9.45 -0.17
N GLU A 210 -24.93 -8.90 -0.64
CA GLU A 210 -26.24 -9.00 0.02
C GLU A 210 -26.84 -10.42 0.06
N SER A 211 -26.29 -11.34 -0.74
CA SER A 211 -26.74 -12.74 -0.81
C SER A 211 -26.14 -13.62 0.28
N PHE A 212 -25.15 -13.12 1.02
CA PHE A 212 -24.46 -13.82 2.10
C PHE A 212 -24.84 -13.18 3.44
N ASP A 213 -25.18 -13.98 4.44
CA ASP A 213 -25.61 -13.50 5.75
C ASP A 213 -24.42 -13.26 6.68
N TYR A 214 -24.27 -12.03 7.18
CA TYR A 214 -23.20 -11.67 8.12
C TYR A 214 -23.31 -12.39 9.49
N THR A 215 -24.51 -12.81 9.87
CA THR A 215 -24.74 -13.50 11.14
C THR A 215 -24.30 -14.95 11.10
N LEU A 216 -24.10 -15.51 9.90
CA LEU A 216 -23.68 -16.88 9.66
C LEU A 216 -22.16 -16.92 9.34
N PRO A 217 -21.34 -17.55 10.20
CA PRO A 217 -19.89 -17.66 10.00
C PRO A 217 -19.50 -18.26 8.64
N GLY A 218 -20.22 -19.31 8.23
CA GLY A 218 -20.00 -20.04 6.99
C GLY A 218 -20.32 -19.21 5.76
N ASP A 219 -21.36 -18.37 5.80
CA ASP A 219 -21.63 -17.42 4.71
C ASP A 219 -20.54 -16.35 4.60
N CYS A 220 -19.98 -15.89 5.72
CA CYS A 220 -18.84 -14.95 5.69
C CYS A 220 -17.62 -15.61 5.03
N LEU A 221 -17.32 -16.86 5.38
CA LEU A 221 -16.22 -17.64 4.82
C LEU A 221 -16.47 -17.99 3.34
N SER A 222 -17.70 -18.37 3.01
CA SER A 222 -18.16 -18.63 1.65
C SER A 222 -17.96 -17.41 0.77
N TYR A 223 -18.31 -16.23 1.27
CA TYR A 223 -18.13 -14.98 0.53
C TYR A 223 -16.66 -14.65 0.29
N MET A 224 -15.77 -14.96 1.25
CA MET A 224 -14.33 -14.81 1.05
C MET A 224 -13.83 -15.70 -0.11
N TYR A 225 -14.21 -16.98 -0.14
CA TYR A 225 -13.84 -17.91 -1.22
C TYR A 225 -14.50 -17.54 -2.56
N TYR A 226 -15.76 -17.09 -2.53
CA TYR A 226 -16.46 -16.56 -3.70
C TYR A 226 -15.70 -15.38 -4.31
N ARG A 227 -15.22 -14.43 -3.50
CA ARG A 227 -14.40 -13.31 -3.97
C ARG A 227 -13.06 -13.77 -4.55
N GLN A 228 -12.38 -14.70 -3.88
CA GLN A 228 -11.13 -15.28 -4.39
C GLN A 228 -11.31 -15.93 -5.77
N SER A 229 -12.43 -16.61 -6.00
CA SER A 229 -12.73 -17.18 -7.33
C SER A 229 -12.73 -16.14 -8.45
N LYS A 230 -13.12 -14.89 -8.14
CA LYS A 230 -13.20 -13.78 -9.11
C LYS A 230 -11.85 -13.17 -9.46
N GLU A 231 -10.82 -13.45 -8.66
CA GLU A 231 -9.44 -13.03 -8.93
C GLU A 231 -8.76 -13.97 -9.95
N HIS A 232 -9.29 -15.18 -10.13
CA HIS A 232 -8.80 -16.15 -11.09
C HIS A 232 -9.43 -15.96 -12.48
N LYS A 233 -8.72 -16.42 -13.53
CA LYS A 233 -9.24 -16.41 -14.90
C LYS A 233 -10.48 -17.31 -15.00
N ASN A 234 -11.42 -16.91 -15.85
CA ASN A 234 -12.58 -17.71 -16.18
C ASN A 234 -12.46 -18.20 -17.64
N PRO A 235 -12.38 -19.52 -17.91
CA PRO A 235 -12.37 -20.65 -16.96
C PRO A 235 -10.97 -20.94 -16.36
N SER A 236 -10.91 -21.50 -15.14
CA SER A 236 -9.68 -22.09 -14.55
C SER A 236 -9.97 -23.02 -13.36
N ASP A 237 -9.15 -24.06 -13.18
CA ASP A 237 -9.29 -25.02 -12.06
C ASP A 237 -9.20 -24.35 -10.68
N GLN A 238 -8.41 -23.27 -10.57
CA GLN A 238 -8.27 -22.50 -9.33
C GLN A 238 -9.57 -21.78 -8.96
N ARG A 239 -10.25 -21.21 -9.95
CA ARG A 239 -11.57 -20.59 -9.77
C ARG A 239 -12.58 -21.63 -9.27
N ASP A 240 -12.62 -22.78 -9.93
CA ASP A 240 -13.62 -23.82 -9.63
C ASP A 240 -13.37 -24.42 -8.24
N SER A 241 -12.11 -24.67 -7.89
CA SER A 241 -11.73 -25.10 -6.52
C SER A 241 -12.17 -24.09 -5.46
N ALA A 242 -12.02 -22.78 -5.72
CA ALA A 242 -12.47 -21.74 -4.79
C ALA A 242 -13.99 -21.68 -4.67
N LEU A 243 -14.73 -21.89 -5.76
CA LEU A 243 -16.19 -21.95 -5.75
C LEU A 243 -16.72 -23.21 -5.07
N GLU A 244 -16.07 -24.36 -5.23
CA GLU A 244 -16.39 -25.59 -4.50
C GLU A 244 -16.19 -25.40 -2.99
N LEU A 245 -15.08 -24.77 -2.59
CA LEU A 245 -14.86 -24.40 -1.19
C LEU A 245 -15.94 -23.45 -0.69
N ALA A 246 -16.27 -22.41 -1.46
CA ALA A 246 -17.33 -21.47 -1.13
C ALA A 246 -18.68 -22.19 -0.93
N LEU A 247 -19.01 -23.16 -1.79
CA LEU A 247 -20.24 -23.92 -1.71
C LEU A 247 -20.27 -24.85 -0.49
N SER A 248 -19.11 -25.44 -0.15
CA SER A 248 -18.98 -26.38 0.97
C SER A 248 -19.22 -25.74 2.34
N VAL A 249 -18.91 -24.45 2.48
CA VAL A 249 -19.02 -23.70 3.75
C VAL A 249 -20.25 -22.78 3.81
N ALA A 250 -20.99 -22.59 2.72
CA ALA A 250 -22.17 -21.74 2.68
C ALA A 250 -23.30 -22.33 3.55
N GLU A 251 -23.88 -21.51 4.42
CA GLU A 251 -24.97 -21.91 5.31
C GLU A 251 -26.33 -21.52 4.72
N SER A 252 -26.47 -20.31 4.18
CA SER A 252 -27.73 -19.84 3.64
C SER A 252 -28.01 -20.37 2.23
N GLU A 253 -29.29 -20.64 1.96
CA GLU A 253 -29.73 -21.09 0.63
C GLU A 253 -29.49 -20.03 -0.46
N LYS A 254 -29.50 -18.74 -0.09
CA LYS A 254 -29.16 -17.63 -1.00
C LYS A 254 -27.69 -17.67 -1.41
N ALA A 255 -26.78 -17.84 -0.44
CA ALA A 255 -25.35 -17.97 -0.70
C ALA A 255 -25.06 -19.21 -1.57
N LYS A 256 -25.61 -20.38 -1.19
CA LYS A 256 -25.47 -21.63 -1.96
C LYS A 256 -25.93 -21.46 -3.40
N LYS A 257 -27.10 -20.86 -3.62
CA LYS A 257 -27.65 -20.63 -4.96
C LYS A 257 -26.71 -19.78 -5.82
N ILE A 258 -26.24 -18.64 -5.30
CA ILE A 258 -25.34 -17.74 -6.04
C ILE A 258 -24.02 -18.43 -6.38
N VAL A 259 -23.44 -19.16 -5.43
CA VAL A 259 -22.18 -19.88 -5.66
C VAL A 259 -22.38 -21.02 -6.66
N PHE A 260 -23.48 -21.76 -6.57
CA PHE A 260 -23.82 -22.85 -7.49
C PHE A 260 -24.05 -22.36 -8.92
N GLU A 261 -24.81 -21.27 -9.10
CA GLU A 261 -25.02 -20.63 -10.41
C GLU A 261 -23.72 -20.10 -11.00
N GLU A 262 -22.81 -19.60 -10.16
CA GLU A 262 -21.49 -19.18 -10.61
C GLU A 262 -20.63 -20.37 -11.05
N LEU A 263 -20.66 -21.48 -10.31
CA LEU A 263 -19.86 -22.67 -10.60
C LEU A 263 -20.31 -23.37 -11.89
N ASN A 264 -21.61 -23.60 -12.03
CA ASN A 264 -22.17 -24.37 -13.15
C ASN A 264 -22.58 -23.52 -14.36
N GLY A 265 -22.46 -22.19 -14.26
CA GLY A 265 -23.13 -21.25 -15.16
C GLY A 265 -24.62 -21.17 -14.85
N LYS A 266 -25.29 -20.09 -15.29
CA LYS A 266 -26.74 -19.97 -15.17
C LYS A 266 -27.39 -21.16 -15.88
N ALA A 267 -27.93 -22.11 -15.12
CA ALA A 267 -28.83 -23.12 -15.66
C ALA A 267 -30.04 -22.38 -16.23
N GLU A 268 -30.32 -22.60 -17.51
CA GLU A 268 -31.41 -22.00 -18.28
C GLU A 268 -32.68 -21.85 -17.44
N ALA A 269 -32.91 -20.63 -16.95
CA ALA A 269 -34.23 -20.15 -16.59
C ALA A 269 -34.67 -19.28 -17.76
N ASP A 270 -35.76 -19.70 -18.40
CA ASP A 270 -36.48 -19.04 -19.48
C ASP A 270 -36.85 -17.58 -19.14
N GLU A 271 -35.89 -16.69 -19.22
CA GLU A 271 -36.11 -15.30 -19.62
C GLU A 271 -35.14 -15.06 -20.77
N GLU A 272 -35.71 -14.89 -21.97
CA GLU A 272 -35.04 -14.27 -23.11
C GLU A 272 -34.65 -12.82 -22.76
N GLU A 273 -33.80 -12.60 -21.77
CA GLU A 273 -32.78 -11.60 -21.97
C GLU A 273 -31.79 -12.24 -22.93
N VAL A 274 -31.98 -11.91 -24.21
CA VAL A 274 -30.89 -11.91 -25.17
C VAL A 274 -29.80 -11.07 -24.51
N GLU A 275 -28.93 -11.73 -23.74
CA GLU A 275 -27.62 -11.21 -23.41
C GLU A 275 -26.93 -11.20 -24.77
N VAL A 276 -27.21 -10.12 -25.51
CA VAL A 276 -26.37 -9.69 -26.61
C VAL A 276 -24.99 -9.78 -25.99
N VAL A 277 -24.23 -10.78 -26.43
CA VAL A 277 -22.79 -10.82 -26.25
C VAL A 277 -22.28 -9.65 -27.09
N ALA A 278 -22.62 -8.44 -26.67
CA ALA A 278 -21.85 -7.27 -26.89
C ALA A 278 -20.56 -7.67 -26.21
N LEU A 279 -19.63 -8.15 -27.03
CA LEU A 279 -18.21 -8.07 -26.77
C LEU A 279 -18.01 -6.62 -26.32
N LYS A 280 -18.17 -6.36 -25.02
CA LYS A 280 -17.89 -5.08 -24.41
C LYS A 280 -16.39 -5.01 -24.56
N VAL A 281 -15.95 -4.43 -25.67
CA VAL A 281 -14.55 -4.08 -25.88
C VAL A 281 -14.19 -3.28 -24.63
N PRO A 282 -13.37 -3.84 -23.71
CA PRO A 282 -13.14 -3.18 -22.44
C PRO A 282 -12.42 -1.88 -22.75
N VAL A 283 -13.10 -0.75 -22.52
CA VAL A 283 -12.45 0.55 -22.61
C VAL A 283 -11.49 0.62 -21.42
N PRO A 284 -10.17 0.77 -21.64
CA PRO A 284 -9.23 0.88 -20.54
C PRO A 284 -9.54 2.15 -19.76
N VAL A 285 -9.97 1.99 -18.51
CA VAL A 285 -10.11 3.10 -17.57
C VAL A 285 -8.78 3.22 -16.83
N VAL A 286 -8.03 4.26 -17.16
CA VAL A 286 -6.75 4.57 -16.52
C VAL A 286 -6.98 5.64 -15.45
N ARG A 287 -6.43 5.42 -14.26
CA ARG A 287 -6.38 6.45 -13.21
C ARG A 287 -5.04 7.15 -13.31
N LEU A 288 -5.04 8.44 -13.60
CA LEU A 288 -3.82 9.26 -13.61
C LEU A 288 -3.16 9.22 -12.22
N GLN A 289 -1.91 8.77 -12.14
CA GLN A 289 -1.13 8.89 -10.90
C GLN A 289 -0.69 10.35 -10.69
N ILE A 290 -0.49 10.73 -9.43
CA ILE A 290 0.20 11.97 -9.10
C ILE A 290 1.63 11.87 -9.66
N GLY A 291 1.92 12.63 -10.71
CA GLY A 291 3.20 12.64 -11.43
C GLY A 291 3.19 11.99 -12.82
N GLU A 292 2.10 11.36 -13.26
CA GLU A 292 1.99 10.69 -14.57
C GLU A 292 1.65 11.63 -15.75
N VAL A 293 2.12 12.87 -15.69
CA VAL A 293 2.26 13.72 -16.88
C VAL A 293 3.75 13.75 -17.25
N ALA A 294 4.27 12.54 -17.50
CA ALA A 294 5.64 12.17 -17.89
C ALA A 294 6.76 12.91 -17.11
N GLU A 295 7.06 12.42 -15.90
CA GLU A 295 8.25 12.73 -15.07
C GLU A 295 8.45 14.17 -14.55
N ALA A 296 7.56 15.11 -14.85
CA ALA A 296 7.53 16.42 -14.18
C ALA A 296 6.34 16.53 -13.22
N THR A 297 6.58 17.03 -11.99
CA THR A 297 5.54 17.29 -10.98
C THR A 297 4.52 18.36 -11.42
N SER A 298 4.88 19.15 -12.43
CA SER A 298 4.05 20.16 -13.08
C SER A 298 4.57 20.42 -14.49
N VAL A 299 3.69 20.78 -15.43
CA VAL A 299 4.04 21.19 -16.80
C VAL A 299 3.41 22.55 -17.11
N VAL A 300 4.03 23.29 -18.01
CA VAL A 300 3.54 24.60 -18.48
C VAL A 300 3.36 24.56 -19.99
N VAL A 301 2.19 24.99 -20.46
CA VAL A 301 1.87 25.07 -21.89
C VAL A 301 2.02 26.52 -22.35
N LEU A 302 2.87 26.74 -23.36
CA LEU A 302 3.18 28.07 -23.87
C LEU A 302 2.95 28.15 -25.39
N PRO A 303 2.52 29.32 -25.91
CA PRO A 303 2.36 29.52 -27.33
C PRO A 303 3.72 29.66 -28.01
N VAL A 304 3.86 29.06 -29.18
CA VAL A 304 5.08 29.07 -29.98
C VAL A 304 4.92 30.02 -31.16
N VAL A 305 5.97 30.80 -31.43
CA VAL A 305 6.12 31.69 -32.58
C VAL A 305 7.42 31.33 -33.28
N LYS A 306 7.44 31.27 -34.61
CA LYS A 306 8.72 31.08 -35.31
C LYS A 306 9.41 32.42 -35.47
N ALA A 307 10.73 32.45 -35.32
CA ALA A 307 11.49 33.68 -35.45
C ALA A 307 11.31 34.36 -36.82
N GLU A 308 11.14 33.57 -37.89
CA GLU A 308 10.91 34.01 -39.27
C GLU A 308 9.51 34.62 -39.54
N GLU A 309 8.54 34.42 -38.63
CA GLU A 309 7.19 35.01 -38.75
C GLU A 309 7.18 36.51 -38.37
N GLY A 310 8.29 37.00 -37.79
CA GLY A 310 8.51 38.40 -37.47
C GLY A 310 7.90 38.87 -36.15
N VAL A 311 8.20 40.12 -35.81
CA VAL A 311 7.94 40.71 -34.48
C VAL A 311 6.44 40.78 -34.14
N LYS A 312 5.57 41.04 -35.13
CA LYS A 312 4.14 41.25 -34.89
C LYS A 312 3.47 40.03 -34.27
N VAL A 313 3.83 38.83 -34.74
CA VAL A 313 3.23 37.57 -34.32
C VAL A 313 3.52 37.26 -32.85
N ILE A 314 4.65 37.75 -32.31
CA ILE A 314 5.02 37.62 -30.89
C ILE A 314 3.98 38.29 -30.00
N PHE A 315 3.48 39.46 -30.39
CA PHE A 315 2.46 40.20 -29.64
C PHE A 315 1.04 39.68 -29.93
N GLU A 316 0.84 39.03 -31.06
CA GLU A 316 -0.41 38.36 -31.39
C GLU A 316 -0.56 37.02 -30.68
N ALA A 317 0.45 36.43 -30.04
CA ALA A 317 0.29 35.17 -29.30
C ALA A 317 -0.66 35.33 -28.09
N PRO A 318 -1.40 34.28 -27.66
CA PRO A 318 -2.29 34.33 -26.49
C PRO A 318 -1.57 34.73 -25.20
N THR A 319 -2.14 35.67 -24.45
CA THR A 319 -1.57 36.20 -23.20
C THR A 319 -2.19 35.55 -21.98
N GLU A 320 -3.52 35.45 -21.96
CA GLU A 320 -4.20 34.77 -20.88
C GLU A 320 -4.36 33.28 -21.21
N ILE A 321 -3.58 32.47 -20.50
CA ILE A 321 -3.58 31.01 -20.54
C ILE A 321 -3.84 30.54 -19.10
N ARG A 322 -4.90 29.76 -18.88
CA ARG A 322 -5.28 29.26 -17.56
C ARG A 322 -5.60 27.77 -17.59
N ASN A 323 -5.42 27.13 -16.45
CA ASN A 323 -5.81 25.74 -16.25
C ASN A 323 -7.23 25.66 -15.68
N GLU A 324 -8.08 24.79 -16.22
CA GLU A 324 -9.46 24.55 -15.78
C GLU A 324 -9.68 23.09 -15.38
N GLY A 325 -10.46 22.89 -14.31
CA GLY A 325 -10.89 21.57 -13.84
C GLY A 325 -9.79 20.73 -13.19
N GLU A 326 -10.12 19.48 -12.88
CA GLU A 326 -9.25 18.53 -12.18
C GLU A 326 -8.17 17.90 -13.08
N PHE A 327 -8.35 18.01 -14.40
CA PHE A 327 -7.44 17.45 -15.41
C PHE A 327 -6.41 18.46 -15.93
N GLY A 328 -6.41 19.70 -15.42
CA GLY A 328 -5.48 20.74 -15.87
C GLY A 328 -5.67 21.15 -17.32
N ILE A 329 -6.92 21.25 -17.79
CA ILE A 329 -7.24 21.61 -19.18
C ILE A 329 -6.80 23.05 -19.43
N VAL A 330 -5.98 23.27 -20.46
CA VAL A 330 -5.49 24.60 -20.81
C VAL A 330 -6.50 25.34 -21.69
N VAL A 331 -6.94 26.50 -21.21
CA VAL A 331 -7.84 27.41 -21.93
C VAL A 331 -7.09 28.71 -22.23
N ALA A 332 -7.08 29.11 -23.50
CA ALA A 332 -6.47 30.33 -23.99
C ALA A 332 -7.54 31.36 -24.39
N GLU A 333 -7.21 32.65 -24.27
CA GLU A 333 -8.12 33.75 -24.66
C GLU A 333 -8.53 33.73 -26.14
N LYS A 334 -7.70 33.15 -27.01
CA LYS A 334 -7.91 33.06 -28.45
C LYS A 334 -7.23 31.82 -29.03
N GLY A 335 -7.69 31.40 -30.21
CA GLY A 335 -7.10 30.30 -30.95
C GLY A 335 -5.64 30.57 -31.34
N TRP A 336 -4.81 29.55 -31.26
CA TRP A 336 -3.40 29.61 -31.66
C TRP A 336 -2.95 28.28 -32.25
N GLU A 337 -2.12 28.35 -33.29
CA GLU A 337 -1.75 27.18 -34.09
C GLU A 337 -0.69 26.30 -33.41
N LYS A 338 0.30 26.92 -32.74
CA LYS A 338 1.51 26.22 -32.30
C LYS A 338 1.69 26.35 -30.79
N TRP A 339 1.79 25.21 -30.10
CA TRP A 339 1.96 25.14 -28.64
C TRP A 339 3.12 24.23 -28.29
N VAL A 340 3.78 24.49 -27.17
CA VAL A 340 4.78 23.60 -26.59
C VAL A 340 4.45 23.34 -25.13
N VAL A 341 4.65 22.10 -24.70
CA VAL A 341 4.57 21.70 -23.29
C VAL A 341 6.00 21.61 -22.77
N LEU A 342 6.33 22.41 -21.75
CA LEU A 342 7.62 22.38 -21.07
C LEU A 342 7.44 21.89 -19.63
N PRO A 343 8.47 21.26 -19.03
CA PRO A 343 8.47 21.01 -17.60
C PRO A 343 8.27 22.31 -16.81
N GLY A 344 7.63 22.21 -15.64
CA GLY A 344 7.38 23.31 -14.71
C GLY A 344 8.63 23.79 -13.97
N TRP A 345 9.74 23.98 -14.68
CA TRP A 345 10.94 24.59 -14.14
C TRP A 345 10.64 26.01 -13.65
N GLU A 346 11.24 26.39 -12.51
CA GLU A 346 10.99 27.68 -11.86
C GLU A 346 11.07 28.90 -12.81
N PRO A 347 12.05 29.00 -13.74
CA PRO A 347 12.09 30.11 -14.68
C PRO A 347 10.89 30.17 -15.63
N VAL A 348 10.29 29.03 -16.00
CA VAL A 348 9.15 28.94 -16.91
C VAL A 348 7.86 29.30 -16.17
N VAL A 349 7.67 28.76 -14.98
CA VAL A 349 6.50 29.04 -14.12
C VAL A 349 6.45 30.52 -13.74
N SER A 350 7.61 31.13 -13.48
CA SER A 350 7.74 32.54 -13.08
C SER A 350 7.31 33.56 -14.13
N VAL A 351 7.21 33.16 -15.41
CA VAL A 351 6.82 34.08 -16.50
C VAL A 351 5.33 34.44 -16.44
N GLY A 352 4.49 33.55 -15.91
CA GLY A 352 3.05 33.75 -15.83
C GLY A 352 2.43 34.08 -17.19
N LYS A 353 1.61 35.15 -17.25
CA LYS A 353 0.84 35.57 -18.44
C LYS A 353 1.69 36.09 -19.61
N GLY A 354 2.97 36.41 -19.37
CA GLY A 354 3.85 37.00 -20.39
C GLY A 354 4.52 35.98 -21.31
N GLY A 355 4.26 34.69 -21.11
CA GLY A 355 5.08 33.62 -21.71
C GLY A 355 4.84 33.44 -23.19
N VAL A 356 5.93 33.50 -23.95
CA VAL A 356 5.97 33.11 -25.36
C VAL A 356 7.25 32.35 -25.63
N VAL A 357 7.17 31.34 -26.49
CA VAL A 357 8.34 30.58 -26.95
C VAL A 357 8.63 30.97 -28.39
N VAL A 358 9.85 31.42 -28.64
CA VAL A 358 10.32 31.73 -29.99
C VAL A 358 11.20 30.58 -30.47
N SER A 359 10.78 29.96 -31.57
CA SER A 359 11.51 28.88 -32.23
C SER A 359 12.49 29.45 -33.24
N PHE A 360 13.76 29.13 -33.06
CA PHE A 360 14.84 29.46 -33.98
C PHE A 360 15.37 28.20 -34.65
N LEU A 361 15.65 28.28 -35.96
CA LEU A 361 16.23 27.16 -36.72
C LEU A 361 17.72 26.94 -36.39
N ASP A 362 18.41 27.97 -35.92
CA ASP A 362 19.85 27.94 -35.66
C ASP A 362 20.19 28.67 -34.35
N ALA A 363 20.90 27.99 -33.46
CA ALA A 363 21.43 28.49 -32.19
C ALA A 363 22.43 29.65 -32.31
N ARG A 364 22.93 29.99 -33.51
CA ARG A 364 23.79 31.17 -33.74
C ARG A 364 23.17 32.49 -33.33
N VAL A 365 21.86 32.53 -33.14
CA VAL A 365 21.13 33.69 -32.60
C VAL A 365 21.43 33.99 -31.13
N LEU A 366 22.10 33.06 -30.43
CA LEU A 366 22.48 33.23 -29.02
C LEU A 366 23.83 33.98 -28.92
N PRO A 367 23.99 34.87 -27.93
CA PRO A 367 25.15 35.77 -27.86
C PRO A 367 26.45 35.10 -27.39
N TRP A 368 26.41 33.81 -27.00
CA TRP A 368 27.60 33.04 -26.61
C TRP A 368 28.01 32.06 -27.70
N LYS A 369 29.32 31.92 -27.92
CA LYS A 369 29.88 30.97 -28.89
C LYS A 369 29.74 29.55 -28.33
N ALA A 370 28.67 28.85 -28.70
CA ALA A 370 28.64 27.40 -28.54
C ALA A 370 29.72 26.76 -29.44
N ASN A 371 30.27 25.59 -29.04
CA ASN A 371 31.29 24.88 -29.84
C ASN A 371 30.82 24.70 -31.29
N ARG A 372 31.75 24.54 -32.24
CA ARG A 372 31.47 24.49 -33.70
C ARG A 372 30.32 23.53 -34.08
N TRP A 373 30.14 22.44 -33.34
CA TRP A 373 29.06 21.46 -33.53
C TRP A 373 27.66 21.94 -33.08
N TYR A 374 27.56 22.85 -32.11
CA TYR A 374 26.29 23.37 -31.55
C TYR A 374 25.81 24.65 -32.25
N LYS A 375 26.37 24.97 -33.42
CA LYS A 375 26.07 26.20 -34.17
C LYS A 375 25.06 25.99 -35.30
N GLU A 376 24.43 24.83 -35.40
CA GLU A 376 23.48 24.52 -36.50
C GLU A 376 22.27 23.73 -35.97
N GLU A 377 22.00 23.81 -34.67
CA GLU A 377 20.85 23.15 -34.06
C GLU A 377 19.70 24.15 -33.83
N PRO A 378 18.44 23.72 -33.95
CA PRO A 378 17.31 24.56 -33.60
C PRO A 378 17.24 24.76 -32.09
N VAL A 379 16.73 25.91 -31.65
CA VAL A 379 16.56 26.23 -30.22
C VAL A 379 15.21 26.88 -29.96
N LEU A 380 14.63 26.56 -28.81
CA LEU A 380 13.45 27.24 -28.28
C LEU A 380 13.90 28.27 -27.24
N VAL A 381 13.48 29.51 -27.41
CA VAL A 381 13.77 30.59 -26.47
C VAL A 381 12.49 31.00 -25.77
N VAL A 382 12.43 30.81 -24.46
CA VAL A 382 11.30 31.23 -23.62
C VAL A 382 11.53 32.68 -23.19
N ALA A 383 10.59 33.55 -23.54
CA ALA A 383 10.65 34.97 -23.20
C ALA A 383 9.40 35.43 -22.47
N ASP A 384 9.59 36.34 -21.51
CA ASP A 384 8.55 37.12 -20.87
C ASP A 384 8.35 38.44 -21.64
N ARG A 385 7.32 38.49 -22.49
CA ARG A 385 7.01 39.66 -23.32
C ARG A 385 6.33 40.81 -22.56
N ASN A 386 6.02 40.62 -21.28
CA ASN A 386 5.58 41.70 -20.40
C ASN A 386 6.77 42.50 -19.82
N LYS A 387 7.96 41.90 -19.78
CA LYS A 387 9.21 42.55 -19.37
C LYS A 387 9.97 43.10 -20.57
N ARG A 388 9.67 44.35 -20.94
CA ARG A 388 10.21 45.00 -22.15
C ARG A 388 11.35 45.97 -21.91
N VAL A 389 11.70 46.23 -20.65
CA VAL A 389 12.78 47.16 -20.30
C VAL A 389 14.08 46.38 -20.10
N VAL A 390 15.18 46.88 -20.68
CA VAL A 390 16.52 46.32 -20.47
C VAL A 390 17.06 46.80 -19.11
N GLU A 391 16.71 46.08 -18.04
CA GLU A 391 17.04 46.48 -16.67
C GLU A 391 18.45 46.06 -16.25
N ASN A 392 18.81 44.80 -16.49
CA ASN A 392 20.05 44.18 -16.03
C ASN A 392 21.08 44.00 -17.15
N ASP A 393 22.33 44.35 -16.88
CA ASP A 393 23.46 44.22 -17.82
C ASP A 393 23.76 42.74 -18.14
N ASP A 394 23.58 41.87 -17.15
CA ASP A 394 23.79 40.43 -17.27
C ASP A 394 22.57 39.67 -17.82
N GLY A 395 21.43 40.35 -17.97
CA GLY A 395 20.22 39.74 -18.52
C GLY A 395 20.34 39.43 -20.02
N PHE A 396 19.52 38.49 -20.49
CA PHE A 396 19.34 38.20 -21.91
C PHE A 396 17.96 38.68 -22.36
N TYR A 397 17.90 39.26 -23.56
CA TYR A 397 16.70 39.88 -24.08
C TYR A 397 16.50 39.51 -25.54
N LEU A 398 15.23 39.32 -25.91
CA LEU A 398 14.82 39.09 -27.29
C LEU A 398 14.70 40.43 -28.00
N VAL A 399 15.38 40.60 -29.13
CA VAL A 399 15.44 41.85 -29.90
C VAL A 399 15.34 41.60 -31.39
N VAL A 400 15.04 42.65 -32.15
CA VAL A 400 15.10 42.62 -33.61
C VAL A 400 16.57 42.61 -34.05
N ASP A 401 16.89 41.81 -35.06
CA ASP A 401 18.22 41.83 -35.65
C ASP A 401 18.31 42.92 -36.74
N GLU A 402 18.96 44.04 -36.43
CA GLU A 402 19.13 45.15 -37.39
C GLU A 402 19.85 44.75 -38.69
N GLY A 403 20.55 43.61 -38.72
CA GLY A 403 21.20 43.08 -39.92
C GLY A 403 20.28 42.26 -40.85
N ASN A 404 19.05 41.96 -40.43
CA ASN A 404 18.09 41.16 -41.19
C ASN A 404 16.67 41.66 -40.88
N GLU A 405 15.97 42.28 -41.85
CA GLU A 405 14.68 42.96 -41.63
C GLU A 405 13.57 42.07 -41.02
N VAL A 406 13.72 40.74 -41.08
CA VAL A 406 12.77 39.76 -40.53
C VAL A 406 13.36 39.00 -39.32
N GLY A 407 14.65 39.18 -39.03
CA GLY A 407 15.39 38.40 -38.04
C GLY A 407 15.11 38.82 -36.60
N LEU A 408 15.00 37.84 -35.72
CA LEU A 408 15.08 38.03 -34.27
C LEU A 408 16.42 37.48 -33.78
N LYS A 409 16.92 38.02 -32.67
CA LYS A 409 18.10 37.48 -31.98
C LYS A 409 18.01 37.65 -30.48
N VAL A 410 18.87 36.94 -29.76
CA VAL A 410 19.04 37.10 -28.31
C VAL A 410 20.31 37.91 -28.06
N GLN A 411 20.20 38.98 -27.26
CA GLN A 411 21.33 39.86 -26.95
C GLN A 411 21.47 40.06 -25.44
N ARG A 412 22.72 40.22 -24.98
CA ARG A 412 23.02 40.54 -23.58
C ARG A 412 22.70 42.01 -23.29
N GLY A 413 22.15 42.28 -22.11
CA GLY A 413 21.73 43.62 -21.67
C GLY A 413 22.83 44.68 -21.73
N LEU A 414 24.07 44.32 -21.35
CA LEU A 414 25.22 45.21 -21.42
C LEU A 414 25.41 45.80 -22.83
N ILE A 415 25.37 44.93 -23.84
CA ILE A 415 25.56 45.33 -25.25
C ILE A 415 24.41 46.22 -25.72
N LEU A 416 23.18 45.89 -25.31
CA LEU A 416 22.00 46.69 -25.65
C LEU A 416 22.07 48.10 -25.04
N LYS A 417 22.49 48.22 -23.78
CA LYS A 417 22.67 49.52 -23.13
C LYS A 417 23.79 50.34 -23.76
N GLU A 418 24.92 49.71 -24.09
CA GLU A 418 26.02 50.37 -24.80
C GLU A 418 25.60 50.87 -26.19
N SER A 419 24.71 50.14 -26.88
CA SER A 419 24.14 50.57 -28.15
C SER A 419 22.95 51.54 -28.01
N GLY A 420 22.60 51.97 -26.79
CA GLY A 420 21.50 52.91 -26.53
C GLY A 420 20.09 52.31 -26.68
N VAL A 421 19.97 50.99 -26.74
CA VAL A 421 18.70 50.27 -26.86
C VAL A 421 18.16 49.98 -25.45
N SER A 422 17.06 50.65 -25.10
CA SER A 422 16.41 50.53 -23.79
C SER A 422 15.17 49.63 -23.78
N GLU A 423 14.57 49.38 -24.96
CA GLU A 423 13.40 48.54 -25.14
C GLU A 423 13.75 47.21 -25.83
N CYS A 424 13.07 46.14 -25.42
CA CYS A 424 13.19 44.81 -26.01
C CYS A 424 11.81 44.16 -26.22
N LEU A 425 11.80 43.02 -26.92
CA LEU A 425 10.57 42.26 -27.19
C LEU A 425 10.15 41.39 -26.00
N GLY A 426 11.08 41.08 -25.11
CA GLY A 426 10.86 40.34 -23.88
C GLY A 426 12.16 39.92 -23.22
N ASN A 427 12.12 39.70 -21.91
CA ASN A 427 13.24 39.15 -21.16
C ASN A 427 13.32 37.62 -21.39
N VAL A 428 14.49 37.13 -21.78
CA VAL A 428 14.71 35.69 -22.01
C VAL A 428 14.99 35.02 -20.66
N VAL A 429 14.16 34.02 -20.31
CA VAL A 429 14.25 33.31 -19.03
C VAL A 429 14.87 31.92 -19.18
N LEU A 430 14.75 31.31 -20.35
CA LEU A 430 15.22 29.95 -20.60
C LEU A 430 15.48 29.73 -22.10
N VAL A 431 16.52 28.95 -22.40
CA VAL A 431 16.77 28.42 -23.74
C VAL A 431 16.75 26.90 -23.66
N VAL A 432 15.94 26.26 -24.49
CA VAL A 432 15.76 24.81 -24.54
C VAL A 432 16.32 24.30 -25.86
N ARG A 433 17.16 23.26 -25.77
CA ARG A 433 17.72 22.54 -26.91
C ARG A 433 16.94 21.23 -27.12
N PRO A 434 16.96 20.65 -28.33
CA PRO A 434 16.35 19.36 -28.58
C PRO A 434 16.95 18.27 -27.67
N PRO A 435 16.19 17.23 -27.32
CA PRO A 435 16.72 16.05 -26.63
C PRO A 435 17.91 15.46 -27.40
N SER A 436 18.96 15.04 -26.68
CA SER A 436 20.12 14.36 -27.26
C SER A 436 19.96 12.85 -27.08
N GLU A 437 20.27 12.07 -28.12
CA GLU A 437 20.28 10.59 -28.08
C GLU A 437 21.49 10.00 -27.32
N ASN A 438 22.34 10.83 -26.70
CA ASN A 438 23.44 10.31 -25.88
C ASN A 438 22.89 9.74 -24.57
N ASN A 439 22.85 8.41 -24.51
CA ASN A 439 22.48 7.51 -23.42
C ASN A 439 23.18 7.84 -22.08
N ASP A 440 22.62 8.73 -21.27
CA ASP A 440 22.96 8.78 -19.83
C ASP A 440 21.87 8.13 -18.94
N ASP A 441 20.63 7.94 -19.45
CA ASP A 441 19.50 7.45 -18.65
C ASP A 441 18.90 6.10 -19.11
N GLN A 442 19.42 5.49 -20.17
CA GLN A 442 19.09 4.12 -20.53
C GLN A 442 20.23 3.21 -20.09
N LEU A 443 20.03 2.49 -18.98
CA LEU A 443 20.87 1.34 -18.64
C LEU A 443 20.91 0.42 -19.87
N GLY A 444 22.08 0.26 -20.47
CA GLY A 444 22.24 -0.63 -21.61
C GLY A 444 22.00 -2.08 -21.19
N GLU A 445 21.69 -2.98 -22.11
CA GLU A 445 21.68 -4.43 -21.81
C GLU A 445 23.03 -4.90 -21.23
N GLU A 446 24.13 -4.19 -21.55
CA GLU A 446 25.48 -4.42 -20.98
C GLU A 446 25.64 -3.99 -19.52
N ASP A 447 24.77 -3.13 -18.96
CA ASP A 447 24.81 -2.72 -17.55
C ASP A 447 24.13 -3.75 -16.61
N TRP A 448 23.61 -4.85 -17.17
CA TRP A 448 22.97 -5.94 -16.44
C TRP A 448 23.88 -7.13 -16.12
N ASP A 449 25.15 -7.10 -16.54
CA ASP A 449 26.15 -8.16 -16.29
C ASP A 449 27.08 -7.90 -15.09
#